data_AF-A0A377MXP9-F1
#
_entry.id   AF-A0A377MXP9-F1
#
_cell.length_a   1.000
_cell.length_b   1.000
_cell.length_c   1.000
_cell.angle_alpha   90.00
_cell.angle_beta   90.00
_cell.angle_gamma   90.00
#
_symmetry.space_group_name_H-M   'P 1'
#
loop_
_entity.id
_entity.type
_entity.pdbx_description
1 polymer ?
#
loop_
_entity_poly.entity_id
_entity_poly.type
_entity_poly.pdbx_seq_one_letter_code
_entity_poly.pdbx_strand_id
1 'polypeptide(L)'
;MEVNKKRLSEIFGVSVRTIQNWQDQGMPVARGGGKGNEVLYESSAAIEWYSARDAAIENEKLRKEVRYIAAGLGVSYEQLSRNYSQMSYSTARASANESWAYFMGRRKFVASRQACQMFLCWLEEAIVRRVVTLPSKARFSFQEARSAWGNADWIGSGRMAIDGLKEVQEAVMLIEAGLSTYEKECAKRGEDYQEIFAQQVRETMERRAAGLKPPAWAASAFESGLKKSNEEGTDDARAA
;
A
#
# COMPACT_ATOMS: atom_id res chain seq x y z
N MET A 1 30.94 21.94 -36.70
CA MET A 1 32.34 21.94 -37.21
C MET A 1 32.86 20.53 -37.11
N GLU A 2 33.43 19.97 -38.18
CA GLU A 2 34.05 18.64 -38.09
C GLU A 2 35.44 18.75 -37.46
N VAL A 3 35.70 17.94 -36.44
CA VAL A 3 36.95 17.94 -35.68
C VAL A 3 37.46 16.52 -35.47
N ASN A 4 38.78 16.33 -35.46
CA ASN A 4 39.39 15.04 -35.14
C ASN A 4 39.47 14.81 -33.62
N LYS A 5 39.87 13.58 -33.21
CA LYS A 5 39.98 13.20 -31.79
C LYS A 5 40.85 14.14 -30.96
N LYS A 6 41.96 14.63 -31.51
CA LYS A 6 42.88 15.55 -30.81
C LYS A 6 42.21 16.88 -30.54
N ARG A 7 41.59 17.48 -31.55
CA ARG A 7 40.88 18.76 -31.39
C ARG A 7 39.66 18.64 -30.48
N LEU A 8 38.93 17.52 -30.54
CA LEU A 8 37.82 17.25 -29.62
C LEU A 8 38.31 17.10 -28.18
N SER A 9 39.46 16.47 -27.97
CA SER A 9 40.09 16.35 -26.65
C SER A 9 40.48 17.71 -26.05
N GLU A 10 40.94 18.64 -26.88
CA GLU A 10 41.21 20.03 -26.48
C GLU A 10 39.94 20.79 -26.11
N ILE A 11 38.85 20.61 -26.88
CA ILE A 11 37.55 21.28 -26.63
C ILE A 11 36.98 20.88 -25.27
N PHE A 12 37.00 19.59 -24.94
CA PHE A 12 36.48 19.08 -23.66
C PHE A 12 37.51 19.10 -22.52
N GLY A 13 38.77 19.43 -22.78
CA GLY A 13 39.84 19.39 -21.78
C GLY A 13 40.12 18.00 -21.22
N VAL A 14 39.92 16.94 -22.01
CA VAL A 14 40.08 15.53 -21.59
C VAL A 14 41.15 14.81 -22.40
N SER A 15 41.57 13.62 -21.98
CA SER A 15 42.52 12.82 -22.74
C SER A 15 41.91 12.26 -24.03
N VAL A 16 42.73 12.04 -25.07
CA VAL A 16 42.30 11.34 -26.31
C VAL A 16 41.77 9.93 -26.01
N ARG A 17 42.27 9.27 -24.95
CA ARG A 17 41.75 7.97 -24.49
C ARG A 17 40.32 8.09 -23.97
N THR A 18 39.98 9.19 -23.30
CA THR A 18 38.61 9.48 -22.86
C THR A 18 37.67 9.64 -24.06
N ILE A 19 38.11 10.35 -25.10
CA ILE A 19 37.37 10.48 -26.36
C ILE A 19 37.16 9.12 -27.03
N GLN A 20 38.17 8.24 -26.99
CA GLN A 20 38.03 6.86 -27.48
C GLN A 20 36.99 6.08 -26.68
N ASN A 21 37.05 6.13 -25.35
CA ASN A 21 36.06 5.46 -24.50
C ASN A 21 34.65 5.99 -24.76
N TRP A 22 34.49 7.30 -25.00
CA TRP A 22 33.21 7.89 -25.36
C TRP A 22 32.70 7.42 -26.72
N GLN A 23 33.59 7.28 -27.70
CA GLN A 23 33.26 6.64 -28.98
C GLN A 23 32.75 5.21 -28.75
N ASP A 24 33.42 4.43 -27.91
CA ASP A 24 33.02 3.05 -27.60
C ASP A 24 31.68 3.00 -26.83
N GLN A 25 31.33 4.07 -26.11
CA GLN A 25 30.03 4.28 -25.43
C GLN A 25 28.93 4.81 -26.37
N GLY A 26 29.21 4.98 -27.66
CA GLY A 26 28.24 5.40 -28.66
C GLY A 26 28.21 6.90 -28.97
N MET A 27 29.28 7.65 -28.69
CA MET A 27 29.39 9.05 -29.13
C MET A 27 29.32 9.14 -30.66
N PRO A 28 28.47 10.02 -31.23
CA PRO A 28 28.27 10.14 -32.67
C PRO A 28 29.57 10.44 -33.43
N VAL A 29 29.83 9.67 -34.47
CA VAL A 29 30.94 9.87 -35.41
C VAL A 29 30.37 10.39 -36.71
N ALA A 30 30.94 11.47 -37.25
CA ALA A 30 30.49 12.03 -38.52
C ALA A 30 30.99 11.18 -39.69
N ARG A 31 32.31 10.91 -39.76
CA ARG A 31 32.96 10.13 -40.81
C ARG A 31 34.26 9.46 -40.30
N GLY A 32 34.64 8.34 -40.90
CA GLY A 32 35.88 7.61 -40.59
C GLY A 32 35.67 6.42 -39.64
N GLY A 33 36.69 5.55 -39.53
CA GLY A 33 36.61 4.29 -38.75
C GLY A 33 37.28 3.06 -39.39
N GLY A 34 37.87 3.20 -40.59
CA GLY A 34 38.64 2.13 -41.25
C GLY A 34 40.13 2.16 -40.92
N LYS A 35 40.84 1.05 -41.20
CA LYS A 35 42.31 0.96 -41.07
C LYS A 35 42.98 2.11 -41.84
N GLY A 36 43.62 3.03 -41.10
CA GLY A 36 44.41 4.13 -41.66
C GLY A 36 43.69 5.48 -41.82
N ASN A 37 42.38 5.56 -41.59
CA ASN A 37 41.63 6.83 -41.70
C ASN A 37 41.34 7.44 -40.32
N GLU A 38 41.58 8.75 -40.18
CA GLU A 38 41.21 9.50 -38.97
C GLU A 38 39.69 9.55 -38.79
N VAL A 39 39.25 9.49 -37.54
CA VAL A 39 37.84 9.59 -37.16
C VAL A 39 37.50 11.07 -36.93
N LEU A 40 36.50 11.56 -37.65
CA LEU A 40 35.99 12.92 -37.57
C LEU A 40 34.65 12.93 -36.83
N TYR A 41 34.47 13.93 -35.98
CA TYR A 41 33.29 14.15 -35.16
C TYR A 41 32.67 15.48 -35.52
N GLU A 42 31.35 15.52 -35.55
CA GLU A 42 30.65 16.78 -35.55
C GLU A 42 30.63 17.35 -34.14
N SER A 43 31.24 18.52 -33.93
CA SER A 43 31.42 19.10 -32.60
C SER A 43 30.09 19.35 -31.86
N SER A 44 29.05 19.78 -32.56
CA SER A 44 27.70 19.99 -32.01
C SER A 44 27.09 18.68 -31.50
N ALA A 45 27.05 17.65 -32.34
CA ALA A 45 26.51 16.35 -31.97
C ALA A 45 27.28 15.69 -30.82
N ALA A 46 28.61 15.86 -30.77
CA ALA A 46 29.44 15.36 -29.67
C ALA A 46 29.12 16.07 -28.34
N ILE A 47 28.90 17.40 -28.36
CA ILE A 47 28.52 18.18 -27.17
C ILE A 47 27.12 17.80 -26.69
N GLU A 48 26.14 17.69 -27.61
CA GLU A 48 24.78 17.27 -27.26
C GLU A 48 24.76 15.87 -26.65
N TRP A 49 25.47 14.92 -27.26
CA TRP A 49 25.60 13.57 -26.73
C TRP A 49 26.27 13.57 -25.35
N TYR A 50 27.35 14.34 -25.17
CA TYR A 50 28.02 14.45 -23.88
C TYR A 50 27.09 14.99 -22.80
N SER A 51 26.36 16.07 -23.09
CA SER A 51 25.40 16.68 -22.16
C SER A 51 24.27 15.71 -21.79
N ALA A 52 23.71 14.99 -22.78
CA ALA A 52 22.66 14.01 -22.54
C ALA A 52 23.17 12.82 -21.72
N ARG A 53 24.36 12.32 -22.03
CA ARG A 53 25.00 11.23 -21.28
C ARG A 53 25.27 11.63 -19.83
N ASP A 54 25.81 12.82 -19.60
CA ASP A 54 26.15 13.29 -18.26
C ASP A 54 24.89 13.48 -17.40
N ALA A 55 23.84 14.08 -17.99
CA ALA A 55 22.53 14.15 -17.36
C ALA A 55 21.95 12.76 -17.05
N ALA A 56 22.09 11.78 -17.94
CA ALA A 56 21.62 10.41 -17.71
C ALA A 56 22.38 9.72 -16.57
N ILE A 57 23.71 9.87 -16.52
CA ILE A 57 24.55 9.33 -15.44
C ILE A 57 24.14 9.94 -14.10
N GLU A 58 23.96 11.27 -14.06
CA GLU A 58 23.60 11.97 -12.83
C GLU A 58 22.20 11.59 -12.34
N ASN A 59 21.22 11.54 -13.24
CA ASN A 59 19.88 11.07 -12.91
C ASN A 59 19.86 9.64 -12.36
N GLU A 60 20.69 8.75 -12.90
CA GLU A 60 20.77 7.38 -12.39
C GLU A 60 21.41 7.32 -10.99
N LYS A 61 22.42 8.16 -10.71
CA LYS A 61 22.98 8.28 -9.36
C LYS A 61 21.93 8.77 -8.37
N LEU A 62 21.24 9.87 -8.68
CA LEU A 62 20.19 10.44 -7.84
C LEU A 62 19.07 9.41 -7.58
N ARG A 63 18.66 8.65 -8.60
CA ARG A 63 17.68 7.56 -8.42
C ARG A 63 18.19 6.49 -7.45
N LYS A 64 19.46 6.10 -7.52
CA LYS A 64 20.06 5.14 -6.57
C LYS A 64 20.07 5.69 -5.15
N GLU A 65 20.45 6.96 -4.97
CA GLU A 65 20.45 7.61 -3.66
C GLU A 65 19.06 7.64 -3.03
N VAL A 66 18.04 8.06 -3.80
CA VAL A 66 16.65 8.06 -3.33
C VAL A 66 16.18 6.63 -3.00
N ARG A 67 16.59 5.61 -3.77
CA ARG A 67 16.29 4.21 -3.43
C ARG A 67 16.91 3.77 -2.10
N TYR A 68 18.15 4.17 -1.81
CA TYR A 68 18.77 3.87 -0.50
C TYR A 68 18.09 4.61 0.65
N ILE A 69 17.70 5.88 0.44
CA ILE A 69 16.93 6.64 1.43
C ILE A 69 15.57 5.97 1.67
N ALA A 70 14.87 5.57 0.61
CA ALA A 70 13.59 4.87 0.71
C ALA A 70 13.71 3.56 1.53
N ALA A 71 14.73 2.75 1.22
CA ALA A 71 15.03 1.53 1.97
C ALA A 71 15.32 1.82 3.46
N GLY A 72 16.09 2.87 3.77
CA GLY A 72 16.37 3.29 5.14
C GLY A 72 15.12 3.78 5.90
N LEU A 73 14.16 4.36 5.19
CA LEU A 73 12.88 4.82 5.74
C LEU A 73 11.80 3.72 5.81
N GLY A 74 12.05 2.54 5.25
CA GLY A 74 11.07 1.44 5.19
C GLY A 74 9.91 1.69 4.24
N VAL A 75 10.13 2.50 3.19
CA VAL A 75 9.13 2.81 2.16
C VAL A 75 9.69 2.51 0.77
N SER A 76 8.81 2.37 -0.21
CA SER A 76 9.24 2.20 -1.58
C SER A 76 9.72 3.51 -2.22
N TYR A 77 10.52 3.40 -3.28
CA TYR A 77 11.00 4.55 -4.05
C TYR A 77 9.82 5.38 -4.59
N GLU A 78 8.76 4.73 -5.05
CA GLU A 78 7.62 5.40 -5.69
C GLU A 78 6.78 6.14 -4.66
N GLN A 79 6.65 5.61 -3.44
CA GLN A 79 6.02 6.34 -2.34
C GLN A 79 6.85 7.54 -1.91
N LEU A 80 8.18 7.39 -1.80
CA LEU A 80 9.06 8.48 -1.39
C LEU A 80 9.14 9.60 -2.43
N SER A 81 9.33 9.23 -3.71
CA SER A 81 9.47 10.18 -4.82
C SER A 81 8.14 10.65 -5.41
N ARG A 82 7.02 10.01 -5.02
CA ARG A 82 5.68 10.16 -5.62
C ARG A 82 5.65 9.91 -7.13
N ASN A 83 6.60 9.15 -7.66
CA ASN A 83 6.68 8.85 -9.08
C ASN A 83 6.22 7.42 -9.37
N TYR A 84 5.01 7.30 -9.89
CA TYR A 84 4.38 6.02 -10.27
C TYR A 84 4.38 5.78 -11.79
N SER A 85 5.06 6.63 -12.57
CA SER A 85 4.96 6.65 -14.04
C SER A 85 5.36 5.35 -14.73
N GLN A 86 6.24 4.55 -14.11
CA GLN A 86 6.74 3.29 -14.67
C GLN A 86 6.26 2.05 -13.91
N MET A 87 5.27 2.18 -13.01
CA MET A 87 4.74 1.04 -12.27
C MET A 87 3.51 0.44 -12.96
N SER A 88 3.48 -0.89 -13.02
CA SER A 88 2.25 -1.62 -13.28
C SER A 88 1.36 -1.65 -12.03
N TYR A 89 0.06 -1.90 -12.20
CA TYR A 89 -0.88 -2.03 -11.09
C TYR A 89 -0.43 -3.05 -10.03
N SER A 90 0.06 -4.22 -10.45
CA SER A 90 0.49 -5.28 -9.51
C SER A 90 1.73 -4.86 -8.72
N THR A 91 2.68 -4.19 -9.37
CA THR A 91 3.88 -3.67 -8.71
C THR A 91 3.55 -2.55 -7.73
N ALA A 92 2.64 -1.63 -8.10
CA ALA A 92 2.15 -0.57 -7.22
C ALA A 92 1.45 -1.15 -5.99
N ARG A 93 0.63 -2.19 -6.17
CA ARG A 93 -0.01 -2.91 -5.05
C ARG A 93 0.97 -3.61 -4.15
N ALA A 94 1.96 -4.31 -4.70
CA ALA A 94 3.00 -4.96 -3.90
C ALA A 94 3.80 -3.94 -3.07
N SER A 95 4.21 -2.85 -3.69
CA SER A 95 4.97 -1.74 -3.07
C SER A 95 4.18 -1.04 -1.94
N ALA A 96 2.87 -0.82 -2.15
CA ALA A 96 1.99 -0.30 -1.12
C ALA A 96 1.80 -1.28 0.05
N ASN A 97 1.71 -2.59 -0.23
CA ASN A 97 1.55 -3.62 0.80
C ASN A 97 2.77 -3.75 1.70
N GLU A 98 3.97 -3.72 1.11
CA GLU A 98 5.23 -3.78 1.85
C GLU A 98 5.35 -2.59 2.81
N SER A 99 5.13 -1.38 2.28
CA SER A 99 5.17 -0.16 3.08
C SER A 99 4.08 -0.14 4.16
N TRP A 100 2.89 -0.67 3.85
CA TRP A 100 1.82 -0.85 4.83
C TRP A 100 2.23 -1.78 5.98
N ALA A 101 2.87 -2.90 5.70
CA ALA A 101 3.36 -3.82 6.73
C ALA A 101 4.38 -3.13 7.65
N TYR A 102 5.29 -2.34 7.09
CA TYR A 102 6.24 -1.53 7.86
C TYR A 102 5.52 -0.52 8.78
N PHE A 103 4.55 0.23 8.25
CA PHE A 103 3.77 1.19 9.04
C PHE A 103 2.94 0.51 10.13
N MET A 104 2.39 -0.67 9.87
CA MET A 104 1.64 -1.43 10.87
C MET A 104 2.54 -1.90 12.02
N GLY A 105 3.75 -2.36 11.71
CA GLY A 105 4.75 -2.69 12.74
C GLY A 105 5.08 -1.48 13.61
N ARG A 106 5.35 -0.33 12.99
CA ARG A 106 5.57 0.93 13.72
C ARG A 106 4.37 1.36 14.56
N ARG A 107 3.16 1.22 14.03
CA ARG A 107 1.92 1.56 14.75
C ARG A 107 1.75 0.71 16.00
N LYS A 108 1.99 -0.60 15.91
CA LYS A 108 1.90 -1.52 17.06
C LYS A 108 2.94 -1.18 18.14
N PHE A 109 4.17 -0.82 17.75
CA PHE A 109 5.24 -0.53 18.70
C PHE A 109 5.11 0.85 19.37
N VAL A 110 4.76 1.89 18.60
CA VAL A 110 4.73 3.27 19.08
C VAL A 110 3.32 3.63 19.57
N ALA A 111 2.37 3.73 18.65
CA ALA A 111 1.04 4.27 18.92
C ALA A 111 0.22 3.33 19.83
N SER A 112 0.13 2.05 19.50
CA SER A 112 -0.64 1.09 20.30
C SER A 112 -0.06 0.94 21.71
N ARG A 113 1.28 0.96 21.86
CA ARG A 113 1.90 0.91 23.18
C ARG A 113 1.56 2.14 24.02
N GLN A 114 1.67 3.34 23.45
CA GLN A 114 1.29 4.59 24.12
C GLN A 114 -0.19 4.57 24.53
N ALA A 115 -1.06 4.17 23.59
CA ALA A 115 -2.50 4.10 23.82
C ALA A 115 -2.86 3.07 24.90
N CYS A 116 -2.23 1.88 24.89
CA CYS A 116 -2.38 0.88 25.95
C CYS A 116 -1.99 1.43 27.33
N GLN A 117 -0.89 2.19 27.45
CA GLN A 117 -0.50 2.78 28.74
C GLN A 117 -1.54 3.79 29.23
N MET A 118 -2.02 4.68 28.36
CA MET A 118 -3.07 5.64 28.69
C MET A 118 -4.37 4.95 29.09
N PHE A 119 -4.78 3.94 28.33
CA PHE A 119 -5.96 3.12 28.61
C PHE A 119 -5.85 2.43 29.96
N LEU A 120 -4.69 1.86 30.29
CA LEU A 120 -4.46 1.20 31.57
C LEU A 120 -4.56 2.17 32.75
N CYS A 121 -4.04 3.39 32.63
CA CYS A 121 -4.18 4.41 33.67
C CYS A 121 -5.64 4.81 33.87
N TRP A 122 -6.37 5.01 32.76
CA TRP A 122 -7.81 5.30 32.82
C TRP A 122 -8.61 4.14 33.43
N LEU A 123 -8.34 2.91 33.01
CA LEU A 123 -9.05 1.71 33.46
C LEU A 123 -8.83 1.48 34.96
N GLU A 124 -7.60 1.68 35.44
CA GLU A 124 -7.26 1.62 36.86
C GLU A 124 -8.12 2.59 37.68
N GLU A 125 -8.20 3.85 37.25
CA GLU A 125 -9.02 4.86 37.92
C GLU A 125 -10.52 4.53 37.86
N ALA A 126 -11.01 4.05 36.71
CA ALA A 126 -12.41 3.66 36.53
C ALA A 126 -12.82 2.50 37.46
N ILE A 127 -11.90 1.56 37.71
CA ILE A 127 -12.11 0.46 38.65
C ILE A 127 -12.11 0.98 40.10
N VAL A 128 -11.14 1.83 40.47
CA VAL A 128 -11.04 2.40 41.82
C VAL A 128 -12.29 3.23 42.17
N ARG A 129 -12.80 4.02 41.21
CA ARG A 129 -14.04 4.79 41.35
C ARG A 129 -15.32 3.96 41.27
N ARG A 130 -15.21 2.65 40.98
CA ARG A 130 -16.34 1.74 40.77
C ARG A 130 -17.28 2.14 39.62
N VAL A 131 -16.75 2.87 38.62
CA VAL A 131 -17.45 3.09 37.34
C VAL A 131 -17.47 1.79 36.54
N VAL A 132 -16.37 1.05 36.58
CA VAL A 132 -16.25 -0.28 36.00
C VAL A 132 -16.07 -1.29 37.13
N THR A 133 -16.93 -2.31 37.16
CA THR A 133 -16.82 -3.41 38.12
C THR A 133 -16.18 -4.61 37.45
N LEU A 134 -15.09 -5.12 38.03
CA LEU A 134 -14.46 -6.35 37.55
C LEU A 134 -15.41 -7.55 37.75
N PRO A 135 -15.38 -8.54 36.84
CA PRO A 135 -16.15 -9.78 37.00
C PRO A 135 -15.87 -10.44 38.36
N SER A 136 -16.92 -10.79 39.09
CA SER A 136 -16.80 -11.36 40.45
C SER A 136 -16.08 -12.71 40.50
N LYS A 137 -16.04 -13.43 39.36
CA LYS A 137 -15.34 -14.73 39.20
C LYS A 137 -13.93 -14.60 38.62
N ALA A 138 -13.40 -13.38 38.47
CA ALA A 138 -12.05 -13.20 37.95
C ALA A 138 -11.02 -13.83 38.89
N ARG A 139 -10.11 -14.64 38.35
CA ARG A 139 -9.06 -15.32 39.12
C ARG A 139 -8.01 -14.35 39.67
N PHE A 140 -7.71 -13.30 38.92
CA PHE A 140 -6.67 -12.33 39.23
C PHE A 140 -7.26 -10.92 39.32
N SER A 141 -6.76 -10.14 40.27
CA SER A 141 -7.06 -8.71 40.38
C SER A 141 -6.49 -7.91 39.19
N PHE A 142 -6.87 -6.64 39.10
CA PHE A 142 -6.36 -5.75 38.05
C PHE A 142 -4.83 -5.62 38.11
N GLN A 143 -4.28 -5.47 39.31
CA GLN A 143 -2.85 -5.29 39.56
C GLN A 143 -2.04 -6.55 39.22
N GLU A 144 -2.56 -7.72 39.55
CA GLU A 144 -1.90 -9.01 39.27
C GLU A 144 -1.85 -9.34 37.78
N ALA A 145 -2.85 -8.90 37.01
CA ALA A 145 -2.99 -9.26 35.60
C ALA A 145 -3.17 -8.03 34.69
N ARG A 146 -2.47 -6.93 34.97
CA ARG A 146 -2.64 -5.63 34.28
C ARG A 146 -2.60 -5.76 32.76
N SER A 147 -1.64 -6.50 32.22
CA SER A 147 -1.50 -6.70 30.76
C SER A 147 -2.66 -7.49 30.14
N ALA A 148 -3.27 -8.42 30.88
CA ALA A 148 -4.41 -9.19 30.39
C ALA A 148 -5.68 -8.34 30.37
N TRP A 149 -5.89 -7.52 31.42
CA TRP A 149 -7.00 -6.57 31.48
C TRP A 149 -6.88 -5.44 30.46
N GLY A 150 -5.64 -5.02 30.16
CA GLY A 150 -5.32 -4.03 29.14
C GLY A 150 -5.18 -4.58 27.72
N ASN A 151 -5.57 -5.83 27.47
CA ASN A 151 -5.46 -6.44 26.16
C ASN A 151 -6.51 -5.84 25.21
N ALA A 152 -6.15 -4.74 24.57
CA ALA A 152 -6.96 -4.02 23.61
C ALA A 152 -6.22 -3.89 22.28
N ASP A 153 -6.98 -3.96 21.19
CA ASP A 153 -6.50 -3.61 19.86
C ASP A 153 -6.93 -2.20 19.48
N TRP A 154 -6.03 -1.50 18.78
CA TRP A 154 -6.21 -0.10 18.42
C TRP A 154 -6.38 0.02 16.92
N ILE A 155 -7.58 0.43 16.52
CA ILE A 155 -7.89 0.75 15.13
C ILE A 155 -7.25 2.10 14.80
N GLY A 156 -6.53 2.16 13.69
CA GLY A 156 -5.97 3.40 13.17
C GLY A 156 -6.43 3.62 11.75
N SER A 157 -5.83 4.60 11.05
CA SER A 157 -6.15 4.86 9.64
C SER A 157 -6.14 3.57 8.83
N GLY A 158 -7.18 3.39 8.02
CA GLY A 158 -7.32 2.27 7.11
C GLY A 158 -6.24 2.23 6.04
N ARG A 159 -6.11 1.05 5.44
CA ARG A 159 -5.26 0.83 4.28
C ARG A 159 -5.90 1.47 3.06
N MET A 160 -5.09 2.14 2.24
CA MET A 160 -5.53 2.66 0.95
C MET A 160 -5.85 1.51 0.00
N ALA A 161 -7.07 1.51 -0.54
CA ALA A 161 -7.50 0.56 -1.56
C ALA A 161 -7.06 1.04 -2.95
N ILE A 162 -6.32 0.20 -3.67
CA ILE A 162 -5.86 0.51 -5.04
C ILE A 162 -6.89 0.03 -6.07
N ASP A 163 -7.49 -1.13 -5.83
CA ASP A 163 -8.68 -1.63 -6.54
C ASP A 163 -9.71 -2.05 -5.49
N GLY A 164 -10.68 -1.18 -5.24
CA GLY A 164 -11.69 -1.39 -4.21
C GLY A 164 -12.51 -2.66 -4.44
N LEU A 165 -12.76 -3.07 -5.70
CA LEU A 165 -13.59 -4.24 -5.98
C LEU A 165 -12.88 -5.53 -5.58
N LYS A 166 -11.63 -5.71 -6.03
CA LYS A 166 -10.86 -6.92 -5.70
C LYS A 166 -10.60 -7.05 -4.21
N GLU A 167 -10.33 -5.96 -3.51
CA GLU A 167 -10.10 -5.99 -2.06
C GLU A 167 -11.38 -6.24 -1.25
N VAL A 168 -12.55 -5.82 -1.74
CA VAL A 168 -13.84 -6.18 -1.14
C VAL A 168 -14.16 -7.66 -1.39
N GLN A 169 -13.96 -8.15 -2.61
CA GLN A 169 -14.16 -9.57 -2.93
C GLN A 169 -13.25 -10.49 -2.11
N GLU A 170 -11.96 -10.13 -1.98
CA GLU A 170 -11.00 -10.83 -1.14
C GLU A 170 -11.48 -10.89 0.32
N ALA A 171 -11.95 -9.76 0.87
CA ALA A 171 -12.47 -9.71 2.24
C ALA A 171 -13.72 -10.59 2.44
N VAL A 172 -14.67 -10.56 1.50
CA VAL A 172 -15.87 -11.42 1.55
C VAL A 172 -15.48 -12.89 1.51
N MET A 173 -14.61 -13.29 0.59
CA MET A 173 -14.14 -14.68 0.48
C MET A 173 -13.42 -15.15 1.75
N LEU A 174 -12.62 -14.29 2.39
CA LEU A 174 -11.93 -14.63 3.64
C LEU A 174 -12.90 -14.83 4.81
N ILE A 175 -13.96 -14.02 4.88
CA ILE A 175 -15.00 -14.15 5.91
C ILE A 175 -15.81 -15.43 5.67
N GLU A 176 -16.25 -15.66 4.43
CA GLU A 176 -17.03 -16.86 4.06
C GLU A 176 -16.22 -18.15 4.25
N ALA A 177 -14.91 -18.12 3.99
CA ALA A 177 -14.01 -19.25 4.24
C ALA A 177 -13.67 -19.45 5.74
N GLY A 178 -14.09 -18.55 6.63
CA GLY A 178 -13.77 -18.61 8.07
C GLY A 178 -12.31 -18.28 8.42
N LEU A 179 -11.55 -17.69 7.49
CA LEU A 179 -10.16 -17.27 7.69
C LEU A 179 -10.06 -15.88 8.33
N SER A 180 -11.14 -15.09 8.30
CA SER A 180 -11.21 -13.76 8.89
C SER A 180 -12.55 -13.47 9.55
N THR A 181 -12.65 -12.33 10.22
CA THR A 181 -13.86 -11.84 10.88
C THR A 181 -14.22 -10.46 10.35
N TYR A 182 -15.49 -10.07 10.48
CA TYR A 182 -15.92 -8.71 10.12
C TYR A 182 -15.11 -7.63 10.82
N GLU A 183 -14.81 -7.83 12.11
CA GLU A 183 -13.96 -6.93 12.90
C GLU A 183 -12.56 -6.74 12.28
N LYS A 184 -11.88 -7.82 11.88
CA LYS A 184 -10.55 -7.73 11.25
C LYS A 184 -10.62 -7.04 9.88
N GLU A 185 -11.63 -7.33 9.08
CA GLU A 185 -11.77 -6.72 7.74
C GLU A 185 -12.23 -5.26 7.78
N CYS A 186 -13.03 -4.86 8.78
CA CYS A 186 -13.40 -3.47 9.06
C CYS A 186 -12.20 -2.68 9.61
N ALA A 187 -11.45 -3.25 10.56
CA ALA A 187 -10.26 -2.61 11.12
C ALA A 187 -9.17 -2.36 10.06
N LYS A 188 -9.04 -3.22 9.05
CA LYS A 188 -8.15 -2.96 7.88
C LYS A 188 -8.55 -1.70 7.10
N ARG A 189 -9.84 -1.35 7.09
CA ARG A 189 -10.40 -0.13 6.49
C ARG A 189 -10.40 1.05 7.47
N GLY A 190 -10.00 0.83 8.72
CA GLY A 190 -9.95 1.85 9.76
C GLY A 190 -11.29 2.10 10.44
N GLU A 191 -12.26 1.20 10.26
CA GLU A 191 -13.60 1.31 10.80
C GLU A 191 -13.82 0.31 11.94
N ASP A 192 -14.65 0.67 12.92
CA ASP A 192 -15.14 -0.26 13.93
C ASP A 192 -16.35 -1.04 13.40
N TYR A 193 -16.26 -2.36 13.49
CA TYR A 193 -17.36 -3.25 13.12
C TYR A 193 -18.62 -3.00 13.96
N GLN A 194 -18.49 -2.71 15.26
CA GLN A 194 -19.66 -2.51 16.12
C GLN A 194 -20.43 -1.25 15.73
N GLU A 195 -19.72 -0.17 15.39
CA GLU A 195 -20.33 1.08 14.90
C GLU A 195 -21.03 0.86 13.56
N ILE A 196 -20.37 0.18 12.61
CA ILE A 196 -20.97 -0.17 11.31
C ILE A 196 -22.25 -0.98 11.53
N PHE A 197 -22.21 -2.01 12.38
CA PHE A 197 -23.35 -2.88 12.60
C PHE A 197 -24.51 -2.14 13.27
N ALA A 198 -24.23 -1.32 14.29
CA ALA A 198 -25.23 -0.49 14.94
C ALA A 198 -25.89 0.49 13.95
N GLN A 199 -25.09 1.08 13.06
CA GLN A 199 -25.58 1.98 12.01
C GLN A 199 -26.43 1.23 10.98
N GLN A 200 -26.02 0.04 10.53
CA GLN A 200 -26.80 -0.79 9.60
C GLN A 200 -28.18 -1.16 10.16
N VAL A 201 -28.25 -1.50 11.46
CA VAL A 201 -29.53 -1.79 12.13
C VAL A 201 -30.44 -0.56 12.12
N ARG A 202 -29.90 0.61 12.49
CA ARG A 202 -30.64 1.87 12.48
C ARG A 202 -31.17 2.21 11.08
N GLU A 203 -30.30 2.18 10.08
CA GLU A 203 -30.67 2.43 8.68
C GLU A 203 -31.74 1.47 8.17
N THR A 204 -31.67 0.20 8.58
CA THR A 204 -32.67 -0.81 8.21
C THR A 204 -34.03 -0.50 8.83
N MET A 205 -34.07 -0.09 10.11
CA MET A 205 -35.29 0.32 10.78
C MET A 205 -35.89 1.59 10.16
N GLU A 206 -35.07 2.59 9.88
CA GLU A 206 -35.49 3.85 9.24
C GLU A 206 -36.02 3.60 7.82
N ARG A 207 -35.34 2.78 7.01
CA ARG A 207 -35.82 2.38 5.68
C ARG A 207 -37.18 1.69 5.76
N ARG A 208 -37.33 0.77 6.72
CA ARG A 208 -38.61 0.06 6.92
C ARG A 208 -39.73 1.00 7.33
N ALA A 209 -39.46 1.95 8.22
CA ALA A 209 -40.42 2.98 8.62
C ALA A 209 -40.81 3.91 7.47
N ALA A 210 -39.85 4.24 6.60
CA ALA A 210 -40.06 5.05 5.41
C ALA A 210 -40.68 4.29 4.21
N GLY A 211 -40.93 2.98 4.35
CA GLY A 211 -41.44 2.14 3.26
C GLY A 211 -40.46 1.92 2.10
N LEU A 212 -39.16 2.19 2.33
CA LEU A 212 -38.10 1.99 1.34
C LEU A 212 -37.71 0.52 1.25
N LYS A 213 -37.37 0.07 0.04
CA LYS A 213 -36.90 -1.29 -0.19
C LYS A 213 -35.57 -1.54 0.56
N PRO A 214 -35.32 -2.78 1.02
CA PRO A 214 -34.02 -3.18 1.54
C PRO A 214 -32.90 -2.86 0.55
N PRO A 215 -31.65 -2.67 1.02
CA PRO A 215 -30.50 -2.54 0.15
C PRO A 215 -30.42 -3.69 -0.86
N ALA A 216 -29.88 -3.43 -2.07
CA ALA A 216 -29.87 -4.40 -3.18
C ALA A 216 -29.32 -5.79 -2.82
N TRP A 217 -28.30 -5.86 -1.95
CA TRP A 217 -27.73 -7.12 -1.47
C TRP A 217 -28.67 -7.91 -0.54
N ALA A 218 -29.49 -7.23 0.25
CA ALA A 218 -30.50 -7.85 1.11
C ALA A 218 -31.73 -8.27 0.30
N ALA A 219 -32.09 -7.51 -0.74
CA ALA A 219 -33.14 -7.86 -1.68
C ALA A 219 -32.80 -9.13 -2.47
N SER A 220 -31.56 -9.26 -2.97
CA SER A 220 -31.14 -10.47 -3.68
C SER A 220 -31.10 -11.71 -2.79
N ALA A 221 -30.65 -11.58 -1.53
CA ALA A 221 -30.65 -12.69 -0.58
C ALA A 221 -32.08 -13.14 -0.21
N PHE A 222 -33.00 -12.19 -0.06
CA PHE A 222 -34.42 -12.46 0.17
C PHE A 222 -35.08 -13.16 -1.03
N GLU A 223 -34.81 -12.70 -2.26
CA GLU A 223 -35.29 -13.34 -3.48
C GLU A 223 -34.72 -14.76 -3.67
N SER A 224 -33.44 -14.97 -3.38
CA SER A 224 -32.83 -16.31 -3.39
C SER A 224 -33.42 -17.23 -2.34
N GLY A 225 -33.73 -16.71 -1.15
CA GLY A 225 -34.44 -17.46 -0.10
C GLY A 225 -35.87 -17.83 -0.50
N LEU A 226 -36.60 -16.90 -1.14
CA LEU A 226 -37.96 -17.12 -1.63
C LEU A 226 -38.01 -18.17 -2.75
N LYS A 227 -36.99 -18.20 -3.61
CA LYS A 227 -36.85 -19.23 -4.66
C LYS A 227 -36.61 -20.62 -4.06
N LYS A 228 -35.72 -20.74 -3.07
CA LYS A 228 -35.48 -22.01 -2.37
C LYS A 228 -36.71 -22.54 -1.65
N SER A 229 -37.46 -21.68 -0.96
CA SER A 229 -38.70 -22.10 -0.29
C SER A 229 -39.80 -22.53 -1.27
N ASN A 230 -39.85 -21.90 -2.46
CA ASN A 230 -40.79 -22.30 -3.50
C ASN A 230 -40.39 -23.63 -4.18
N GLU A 231 -39.09 -23.90 -4.32
CA GLU A 231 -38.58 -25.18 -4.86
C GLU A 231 -38.85 -26.34 -3.88
N GLU A 232 -38.59 -26.15 -2.58
CA GLU A 232 -38.89 -27.14 -1.53
C GLU A 232 -40.41 -27.45 -1.44
N GLY A 233 -41.27 -26.44 -1.55
CA GLY A 233 -42.72 -26.63 -1.57
C GLY A 233 -43.26 -27.36 -2.82
N THR A 234 -42.54 -27.28 -3.95
CA THR A 234 -42.91 -28.02 -5.17
C THR A 234 -42.43 -29.47 -5.18
N ASP A 235 -41.33 -29.79 -4.49
CA ASP A 235 -40.85 -31.16 -4.35
C ASP A 235 -41.69 -31.95 -3.33
N ASP A 236 -42.11 -31.33 -2.22
CA ASP A 236 -43.04 -31.96 -1.26
C ASP A 236 -44.44 -32.20 -1.87
N ALA A 237 -44.90 -31.32 -2.76
CA ALA A 237 -46.17 -31.48 -3.48
C ALA A 237 -46.11 -32.52 -4.63
N ARG A 238 -44.92 -32.94 -5.06
CA ARG A 238 -44.71 -34.01 -6.05
C ARG A 238 -44.43 -35.38 -5.42
N ALA A 239 -44.09 -35.41 -4.13
CA ALA A 239 -43.79 -36.62 -3.37
C ALA A 239 -44.99 -37.17 -2.56
N ALA A 240 -46.14 -36.46 -2.56
CA ALA A 240 -47.42 -36.89 -1.97
C ALA A 240 -48.41 -37.31 -3.07
#